data_AF-A0A354YWF8-F1
#
_entry.id   AF-A0A354YWF8-F1
#
_cell.length_a   1.000
_cell.length_b   1.000
_cell.length_c   1.000
_cell.angle_alpha   90.00
_cell.angle_beta   90.00
_cell.angle_gamma   90.00
#
_symmetry.space_group_name_H-M   'P 1'
#
loop_
_entity.id
_entity.type
_entity.pdbx_description
1 polymer ?
#
loop_
_entity_poly.entity_id
_entity_poly.type
_entity_poly.pdbx_seq_one_letter_code
_entity_poly.pdbx_strand_id
1 'polypeptide(L)'
;MKIILKDIGKFNELLLRKGFTRRELGRQASISEVYAQQISNGDRNPGAKVAKRICETLEVDFDEIFFVSNVCKSEQTDIDKAIG
;
A
#
# COMPACT_ATOMS: atom_id res chain seq x y z
N MET A 1 -9.65 2.67 11.19
CA MET A 1 -8.26 2.17 11.16
C MET A 1 -7.70 2.27 9.75
N LYS A 2 -6.49 2.80 9.60
CA LYS A 2 -5.73 2.85 8.35
C LYS A 2 -4.49 1.97 8.51
N ILE A 3 -4.13 1.23 7.47
CA ILE A 3 -2.85 0.51 7.40
C ILE A 3 -1.91 1.38 6.58
N ILE A 4 -0.81 1.79 7.19
CA ILE A 4 0.12 2.76 6.60
C ILE A 4 1.47 2.08 6.42
N LEU A 5 2.12 2.34 5.29
CA LEU A 5 3.47 1.88 5.02
C LEU A 5 4.46 2.56 5.99
N LYS A 6 5.30 1.79 6.68
CA LYS A 6 6.25 2.33 7.68
C LYS A 6 7.29 3.25 7.04
N ASP A 7 7.89 2.79 5.96
CA ASP A 7 8.99 3.46 5.29
C ASP A 7 9.00 3.09 3.81
N ILE A 8 8.86 4.10 2.95
CA ILE A 8 8.81 3.95 1.50
C ILE A 8 10.15 3.45 0.96
N GLY A 9 11.27 3.95 1.48
CA GLY A 9 12.61 3.57 1.02
C GLY A 9 12.90 2.11 1.33
N LYS A 10 12.66 1.69 2.58
CA LYS A 10 12.86 0.30 3.02
C LYS A 10 11.94 -0.67 2.29
N PHE A 11 10.69 -0.28 2.04
CA PHE A 11 9.77 -1.12 1.27
C PHE A 11 10.26 -1.33 -0.17
N ASN A 12 10.69 -0.25 -0.84
CA ASN A 12 11.22 -0.36 -2.20
C ASN A 12 12.53 -1.18 -2.24
N GLU A 13 13.40 -1.02 -1.25
CA GLU A 13 14.59 -1.86 -1.09
C GLU A 13 14.23 -3.34 -0.90
N LEU A 14 13.23 -3.63 -0.06
CA LEU A 14 12.73 -4.98 0.16
C LEU A 14 12.22 -5.61 -1.14
N LEU A 15 11.45 -4.86 -1.95
CA LEU A 15 11.00 -5.34 -3.26
C LEU A 15 12.18 -5.73 -4.15
N LEU A 16 13.21 -4.88 -4.24
CA LEU A 16 14.41 -5.17 -5.02
C LEU A 16 15.15 -6.42 -4.50
N ARG A 17 15.33 -6.53 -3.18
CA ARG A 17 15.99 -7.68 -2.54
C ARG A 17 15.24 -8.99 -2.75
N LYS A 18 13.91 -8.93 -2.81
CA LYS A 18 13.03 -10.08 -3.08
C LYS A 18 12.84 -10.35 -4.58
N GLY A 19 13.45 -9.55 -5.46
CA GLY A 19 13.38 -9.73 -6.92
C GLY A 19 12.07 -9.26 -7.56
N PHE A 20 11.35 -8.34 -6.92
CA PHE A 20 10.08 -7.80 -7.40
C PHE A 20 10.23 -6.39 -7.97
N THR A 21 9.67 -6.19 -9.16
CA THR A 21 9.20 -4.87 -9.60
C THR A 21 7.83 -4.56 -9.00
N ARG A 22 7.44 -3.28 -9.01
CA ARG A 22 6.09 -2.85 -8.57
C ARG A 22 4.97 -3.52 -9.38
N ARG A 23 5.23 -3.81 -10.66
CA ARG A 23 4.29 -4.51 -11.55
C ARG A 23 4.15 -5.98 -11.16
N GLU A 24 5.27 -6.65 -10.88
CA GLU A 24 5.27 -8.03 -10.40
C GLU A 24 4.60 -8.15 -9.04
N LEU A 25 4.86 -7.22 -8.11
CA LEU A 25 4.13 -7.13 -6.85
C LEU A 25 2.63 -7.06 -7.09
N GLY A 26 2.18 -6.20 -8.01
CA GLY A 26 0.77 -6.08 -8.37
C GLY A 26 0.17 -7.41 -8.81
N ARG A 27 0.83 -8.07 -9.77
CA ARG A 27 0.39 -9.37 -10.30
C ARG A 27 0.34 -10.44 -9.23
N GLN A 28 1.41 -10.59 -8.43
CA GLN A 28 1.54 -11.65 -7.43
C GLN A 28 0.60 -11.42 -6.23
N ALA A 29 0.48 -10.18 -5.76
CA ALA A 29 -0.48 -9.82 -4.70
C ALA A 29 -1.94 -9.71 -5.21
N SER A 30 -2.19 -9.98 -6.50
CA SER A 30 -3.51 -9.88 -7.15
C SER A 30 -4.17 -8.51 -6.94
N ILE A 31 -3.42 -7.45 -7.21
CA ILE A 31 -3.86 -6.05 -7.23
C ILE A 31 -3.43 -5.37 -8.54
N SER A 32 -4.03 -4.23 -8.88
CA SER A 32 -3.62 -3.52 -10.11
C SER A 32 -2.20 -2.97 -9.97
N GLU A 33 -1.47 -2.91 -11.10
CA GLU A 33 -0.10 -2.36 -11.14
C GLU A 33 -0.09 -0.89 -10.66
N VAL A 34 -1.10 -0.11 -11.03
CA VAL A 34 -1.28 1.28 -10.58
C VAL A 34 -1.45 1.34 -9.05
N TYR A 35 -2.23 0.44 -8.47
CA TYR A 35 -2.44 0.44 -7.03
C TYR A 35 -1.19 -0.02 -6.26
N ALA A 36 -0.47 -1.02 -6.78
CA ALA A 36 0.82 -1.42 -6.24
C ALA A 36 1.83 -0.26 -6.27
N GLN A 37 1.86 0.52 -7.36
CA GLN A 37 2.69 1.72 -7.45
C GLN A 37 2.28 2.79 -6.42
N GLN A 38 0.99 3.09 -6.30
CA GLN A 38 0.48 4.06 -5.32
C GLN A 38 0.80 3.65 -3.88
N ILE A 39 0.72 2.36 -3.55
CA ILE A 39 1.12 1.86 -2.22
C ILE A 39 2.64 2.01 -2.04
N SER A 40 3.43 1.62 -3.04
CA SER A 40 4.90 1.70 -2.98
C SER A 40 5.43 3.12 -2.88
N ASN A 41 4.64 4.12 -3.27
CA ASN A 41 4.94 5.54 -3.15
C ASN A 41 4.36 6.17 -1.87
N GLY A 42 3.52 5.46 -1.12
CA GLY A 42 2.80 5.99 0.04
C GLY A 42 1.56 6.85 -0.29
N ASP A 43 1.19 6.97 -1.57
CA ASP A 43 0.03 7.75 -2.04
C ASP A 43 -1.32 7.13 -1.62
N ARG A 44 -1.33 5.82 -1.37
CA ARG A 44 -2.50 5.06 -0.94
C ARG A 44 -2.16 4.06 0.15
N ASN A 45 -3.12 3.93 1.05
CA ASN A 45 -3.08 2.95 2.13
C ASN A 45 -3.81 1.67 1.69
N PRO A 46 -3.19 0.48 1.82
CA PRO A 46 -3.86 -0.77 1.53
C PRO A 46 -4.98 -1.07 2.54
N GLY A 47 -6.03 -1.76 2.09
CA GLY A 47 -6.98 -2.41 3.00
C GLY A 47 -6.38 -3.67 3.64
N ALA A 48 -6.99 -4.19 4.70
CA ALA A 48 -6.48 -5.36 5.44
C ALA A 48 -6.19 -6.58 4.56
N LYS A 49 -7.10 -6.92 3.63
CA LYS A 49 -6.90 -8.04 2.69
C LYS A 49 -5.73 -7.81 1.72
N VAL A 50 -5.50 -6.56 1.33
CA VAL A 50 -4.39 -6.22 0.41
C VAL A 50 -3.07 -6.26 1.17
N ALA A 51 -3.03 -5.67 2.37
CA ALA A 51 -1.84 -5.67 3.21
C ALA A 51 -1.40 -7.11 3.53
N LYS A 52 -2.35 -7.99 3.91
CA LYS A 52 -2.06 -9.41 4.15
C LYS A 52 -1.47 -10.10 2.91
N ARG A 53 -2.07 -9.93 1.73
CA ARG A 53 -1.55 -10.51 0.48
C ARG A 53 -0.15 -10.01 0.13
N ILE A 54 0.14 -8.74 0.39
CA ILE A 54 1.50 -8.19 0.20
C ILE A 54 2.49 -8.87 1.15
N CYS A 55 2.13 -9.05 2.43
CA CYS A 55 2.97 -9.77 3.41
C CYS A 55 3.24 -11.21 2.96
N GLU A 56 2.19 -11.93 2.53
CA GLU A 56 2.29 -13.31 2.02
C GLU A 56 3.15 -13.39 0.76
N THR A 57 2.99 -12.44 -0.17
CA THR A 57 3.76 -12.39 -1.44
C THR A 57 5.24 -12.15 -1.20
N LEU A 58 5.57 -11.30 -0.20
CA LEU A 58 6.94 -10.93 0.10
C LEU A 58 7.57 -11.83 1.18
N GLU A 59 6.80 -12.72 1.79
CA GLU A 59 7.20 -13.60 2.88
C GLU A 59 7.87 -12.81 4.02
N VAL A 60 7.15 -11.80 4.53
CA VAL A 60 7.58 -10.93 5.64
C VAL A 60 6.42 -10.72 6.60
N ASP A 61 6.75 -10.35 7.84
CA ASP A 61 5.74 -10.04 8.83
C ASP A 61 5.08 -8.67 8.56
N PHE A 62 3.81 -8.55 8.96
CA PHE A 62 3.05 -7.31 8.78
C PHE A 62 3.76 -6.11 9.41
N ASP A 63 4.30 -6.29 10.61
CA ASP A 63 4.98 -5.24 11.36
C ASP A 63 6.36 -4.91 10.79
N GLU A 64 6.87 -5.59 9.77
CA GLU A 64 8.08 -5.14 9.08
C GLU A 64 7.78 -4.01 8.10
N ILE A 65 6.60 -4.05 7.47
CA ILE A 65 6.24 -3.15 6.36
C ILE A 65 5.14 -2.15 6.71
N PHE A 66 4.22 -2.50 7.60
CA PHE A 66 3.03 -1.71 7.89
C PHE A 66 2.85 -1.39 9.36
N PHE A 67 2.14 -0.29 9.65
CA PHE A 67 1.60 -0.01 10.98
C PHE A 67 0.12 0.36 10.89
N VAL A 68 -0.63 0.12 11.97
CA VAL A 68 -2.04 0.49 12.05
C VAL A 68 -2.16 1.84 12.75
N SER A 69 -2.79 2.79 12.07
CA SER A 69 -3.11 4.11 12.64
C SER A 69 -4.61 4.27 12.80
N ASN A 70 -5.01 4.73 13.98
CA ASN A 70 -6.41 5.02 14.30
C ASN A 70 -6.72 6.49 13.98
N VAL A 71 -6.67 6.84 12.69
CA VAL A 71 -7.03 8.19 12.24
C VAL A 71 -8.56 8.29 12.21
N CYS A 72 -9.15 8.98 13.18
CA CYS A 72 -10.53 9.46 13.10
C CYS A 72 -10.62 10.42 11.90
N LYS A 73 -11.45 10.07 10.90
CA LYS A 73 -11.75 10.94 9.76
C LYS A 73 -13.01 11.75 10.11
N SER A 74 -12.87 12.91 10.73
CA SER A 74 -13.84 14.00 10.52
C SER A 74 -13.37 14.80 9.30
N GLU A 75 -14.32 15.28 8.49
CA GLU A 75 -14.16 16.07 7.26
C GLU A 75 -13.83 15.28 5.97
N GLN A 76 -14.86 14.70 5.38
CA GLN A 76 -15.01 14.63 3.93
C GLN A 76 -15.58 15.96 3.45
N THR A 77 -14.81 16.72 2.67
CA THR A 77 -15.39 17.78 1.85
C THR A 77 -15.25 17.34 0.40
N ASP A 78 -16.31 16.76 -0.13
CA ASP A 78 -16.52 16.58 -1.56
C ASP A 78 -16.71 17.98 -2.16
N ILE A 79 -15.61 18.60 -2.64
CA ILE A 79 -15.68 19.73 -3.54
C ILE A 79 -15.04 19.26 -4.85
N ASP A 80 -15.88 18.83 -5.79
CA ASP A 80 -15.76 19.15 -7.21
C ASP A 80 -16.82 18.38 -8.00
N LYS A 81 -18.03 18.95 -7.99
CA LYS A 81 -19.06 18.66 -9.01
C LYS A 81 -19.67 19.95 -9.54
N ALA A 82 -18.81 20.92 -9.89
CA ALA A 82 -19.26 22.21 -10.39
C ALA A 82 -18.41 22.78 -11.53
N ILE A 83 -17.95 21.98 -12.50
CA ILE A 83 -17.78 22.47 -13.88
C ILE A 83 -17.64 21.28 -14.85
N GLY A 84 -18.57 21.18 -15.80
CA GLY A 84 -18.62 20.16 -16.86
C GLY A 84 -20.03 19.98 -17.38
#